data_AF-A0A9W8CWH1-F1
#
_entry.id   AF-A0A9W8CWH1-F1
#
_cell.length_a   1.000
_cell.length_b   1.000
_cell.length_c   1.000
_cell.angle_alpha   90.00
_cell.angle_beta   90.00
_cell.angle_gamma   90.00
#
_symmetry.space_group_name_H-M   'P 1'
#
loop_
_entity.id
_entity.type
_entity.pdbx_description
1 polymer ?
#
loop_
_entity_poly.entity_id
_entity_poly.type
_entity_poly.pdbx_seq_one_letter_code
_entity_poly.pdbx_strand_id
1 'polypeptide(L)'
;MAALALGSEGSVPDPDDDSTSGDSAEELEDSGEPGATEWGNDGGAFPKPARRGIELRLGAAGFTNVSLAHCHSLNIAVRCARCKGSVELKGIVPTVRADKDHQMWRACDTCSTVLGVRFRPDWMFAESTTVGYLDCSGCAPTDLLPSKFTLACEACAMNGDEGMDGDDQQQQQQQRCGAADGAIGTVGIAANTVLGCRVCYARMGVHLQEPQFVQLQRGVGMGGSASTAQISQAVARSRKTKISKREELARLGVVPGQPLPDHGACKHFRRSNRWLRFPCCGKAYPCVTCHDDKEDHDHEYAQSMLCGHCAKEQRIAHAQQTGLCSGCGAQVFKHVDGYRAFWQGGTGVRDHTRMSRKDPKKYQGLGKTVAQKKVATPKK
;
A
#
# COMPACT_ATOMS: atom_id res chain seq x y z
N MET A 1 -34.88 -55.02 30.13
CA MET A 1 -35.62 -56.09 29.43
C MET A 1 -36.30 -55.49 28.22
N ALA A 2 -36.10 -56.11 27.05
CA ALA A 2 -36.86 -56.06 25.78
C ALA A 2 -37.34 -54.66 25.25
N ALA A 3 -36.95 -54.12 24.09
CA ALA A 3 -36.82 -54.61 22.70
C ALA A 3 -37.97 -54.11 21.78
N LEU A 4 -37.57 -53.54 20.62
CA LEU A 4 -38.23 -53.55 19.29
C LEU A 4 -39.54 -52.75 19.10
N ALA A 5 -40.00 -52.32 17.92
CA ALA A 5 -39.47 -52.02 16.57
C ALA A 5 -40.69 -51.66 15.65
N LEU A 6 -40.48 -50.72 14.70
CA LEU A 6 -40.95 -50.66 13.29
C LEU A 6 -42.44 -50.61 12.85
N GLY A 7 -42.67 -49.72 11.86
CA GLY A 7 -43.52 -49.85 10.64
C GLY A 7 -45.05 -49.78 10.85
N SER A 8 -45.92 -49.43 9.90
CA SER A 8 -45.92 -48.93 8.51
C SER A 8 -47.40 -48.67 8.13
N GLU A 9 -47.68 -48.30 6.86
CA GLU A 9 -48.99 -48.25 6.14
C GLU A 9 -50.00 -47.13 6.50
N GLY A 10 -50.72 -46.47 5.59
CA GLY A 10 -50.97 -46.62 4.15
C GLY A 10 -52.45 -46.29 3.83
N SER A 11 -52.74 -45.78 2.62
CA SER A 11 -54.07 -45.63 1.94
C SER A 11 -55.01 -44.50 2.44
N VAL A 12 -55.82 -43.78 1.63
CA VAL A 12 -56.64 -44.12 0.42
C VAL A 12 -57.06 -42.81 -0.35
N PRO A 13 -57.69 -42.88 -1.56
CA PRO A 13 -57.65 -41.86 -2.64
C PRO A 13 -59.00 -41.21 -3.10
N ASP A 14 -58.90 -40.22 -4.01
CA ASP A 14 -59.77 -39.71 -5.12
C ASP A 14 -61.27 -39.31 -4.86
N PRO A 15 -62.03 -38.56 -5.73
CA PRO A 15 -61.79 -38.23 -7.17
C PRO A 15 -62.26 -36.82 -7.71
N ASP A 16 -61.94 -36.54 -9.00
CA ASP A 16 -62.70 -35.83 -10.09
C ASP A 16 -63.21 -34.36 -9.90
N ASP A 17 -63.30 -33.42 -10.87
CA ASP A 17 -63.19 -33.33 -12.34
C ASP A 17 -63.28 -31.84 -12.81
N ASP A 18 -62.65 -31.56 -13.96
CA ASP A 18 -62.81 -30.51 -15.00
C ASP A 18 -63.04 -29.00 -14.71
N SER A 19 -62.19 -28.14 -15.33
CA SER A 19 -62.58 -27.09 -16.31
C SER A 19 -61.50 -26.01 -16.56
N THR A 20 -60.83 -26.08 -17.74
CA THR A 20 -60.47 -25.00 -18.72
C THR A 20 -60.25 -23.54 -18.23
N SER A 21 -59.21 -22.76 -18.57
CA SER A 21 -58.61 -22.48 -19.89
C SER A 21 -57.39 -21.50 -19.83
N GLY A 22 -56.47 -21.61 -20.80
CA GLY A 22 -55.66 -20.53 -21.44
C GLY A 22 -54.38 -20.02 -20.74
N ASP A 23 -53.18 -20.47 -21.13
CA ASP A 23 -52.24 -19.82 -22.11
C ASP A 23 -51.46 -18.63 -21.50
N SER A 24 -50.13 -18.52 -21.42
CA SER A 24 -48.93 -19.23 -21.90
C SER A 24 -47.79 -18.93 -20.90
N ALA A 25 -47.01 -19.94 -20.50
CA ALA A 25 -45.74 -19.77 -19.81
C ALA A 25 -44.74 -20.73 -20.43
N GLU A 26 -43.96 -20.19 -21.36
CA GLU A 26 -42.87 -20.88 -22.04
C GLU A 26 -41.73 -21.27 -21.09
N GLU A 27 -41.21 -22.47 -21.37
CA GLU A 27 -40.33 -23.28 -20.54
C GLU A 27 -38.94 -22.66 -20.37
N LEU A 28 -38.46 -22.60 -19.12
CA LEU A 28 -37.04 -22.45 -18.82
C LEU A 28 -36.55 -23.77 -18.24
N GLU A 29 -36.07 -24.63 -19.12
CA GLU A 29 -35.37 -25.85 -18.76
C GLU A 29 -34.04 -25.50 -18.07
N ASP A 30 -33.92 -26.02 -16.86
CA ASP A 30 -32.71 -26.14 -16.09
C ASP A 30 -31.76 -27.15 -16.76
N SER A 31 -30.55 -26.70 -17.09
CA SER A 31 -29.39 -27.59 -17.12
C SER A 31 -28.14 -26.78 -16.82
N GLY A 32 -27.66 -26.88 -15.58
CA GLY A 32 -26.32 -26.46 -15.24
C GLY A 32 -25.27 -27.31 -15.96
N GLU A 33 -24.30 -26.65 -16.59
CA GLU A 33 -22.97 -27.20 -16.82
C GLU A 33 -21.86 -26.15 -16.57
N PRO A 34 -20.69 -26.58 -16.09
CA PRO A 34 -19.61 -25.71 -15.62
C PRO A 34 -18.61 -25.36 -16.74
N GLY A 35 -18.00 -24.17 -16.63
CA GLY A 35 -16.72 -23.88 -17.29
C GLY A 35 -16.81 -22.88 -18.44
N ALA A 36 -16.54 -21.62 -18.12
CA ALA A 36 -16.30 -20.57 -19.10
C ALA A 36 -15.07 -20.90 -19.96
N THR A 37 -15.27 -21.13 -21.26
CA THR A 37 -14.21 -20.92 -22.26
C THR A 37 -14.10 -19.43 -22.53
N GLU A 38 -13.26 -18.81 -21.72
CA GLU A 38 -12.72 -17.47 -21.89
C GLU A 38 -11.89 -17.41 -23.19
N TRP A 39 -11.68 -16.20 -23.73
CA TRP A 39 -10.93 -15.91 -24.96
C TRP A 39 -11.75 -16.19 -26.23
N GLY A 40 -12.39 -15.14 -26.75
CA GLY A 40 -13.01 -15.17 -28.07
C GLY A 40 -11.95 -15.56 -29.10
N ASN A 41 -12.22 -16.63 -29.85
CA ASN A 41 -11.39 -17.07 -30.95
C ASN A 41 -11.80 -16.30 -32.21
N ASP A 42 -11.39 -15.05 -32.32
CA ASP A 42 -11.38 -14.34 -33.60
C ASP A 42 -10.11 -14.75 -34.35
N GLY A 43 -10.27 -15.66 -35.32
CA GLY A 43 -9.20 -16.20 -36.13
C GLY A 43 -8.27 -15.11 -36.66
N GLY A 44 -7.02 -15.14 -36.19
CA GLY A 44 -5.91 -14.37 -36.77
C GLY A 44 -5.55 -13.03 -36.13
N ALA A 45 -6.31 -12.53 -35.14
CA ALA A 45 -5.97 -11.27 -34.47
C ALA A 45 -5.42 -11.49 -33.05
N PHE A 46 -4.54 -10.58 -32.60
CA PHE A 46 -3.91 -10.64 -31.28
C PHE A 46 -4.99 -10.69 -30.19
N PRO A 47 -4.92 -11.61 -29.22
CA PRO A 47 -5.96 -11.78 -28.22
C PRO A 47 -6.09 -10.51 -27.38
N LYS A 48 -7.20 -9.79 -27.55
CA LYS A 48 -7.45 -8.54 -26.82
C LYS A 48 -7.88 -8.87 -25.38
N PRO A 49 -7.29 -8.22 -24.36
CA PRO A 49 -7.69 -8.47 -22.98
C PRO A 49 -9.15 -8.03 -22.74
N ALA A 50 -9.89 -8.80 -21.94
CA ALA A 50 -11.26 -8.46 -21.57
C ALA A 50 -11.34 -7.10 -20.85
N ARG A 51 -12.26 -6.22 -21.25
CA ARG A 51 -12.43 -4.88 -20.67
C ARG A 51 -13.14 -4.90 -19.32
N ARG A 52 -12.46 -5.41 -18.29
CA ARG A 52 -12.95 -5.55 -16.90
C ARG A 52 -11.89 -5.09 -15.90
N GLY A 53 -12.30 -4.82 -14.66
CA GLY A 53 -11.41 -4.35 -13.61
C GLY A 53 -11.20 -2.84 -13.68
N ILE A 54 -9.95 -2.40 -13.62
CA ILE A 54 -9.57 -1.00 -13.73
C ILE A 54 -8.84 -0.80 -15.05
N GLU A 55 -9.38 0.07 -15.91
CA GLU A 55 -8.71 0.49 -17.14
C GLU A 55 -7.62 1.50 -16.80
N LEU A 56 -6.37 1.21 -17.20
CA LEU A 56 -5.25 2.13 -17.16
C LEU A 56 -5.14 2.80 -18.53
N ARG A 57 -5.59 4.05 -18.60
CA ARG A 57 -5.53 4.89 -19.80
C ARG A 57 -4.66 6.10 -19.52
N LEU A 58 -4.02 6.64 -20.56
CA LEU A 58 -3.31 7.91 -20.46
C LEU A 58 -4.19 9.04 -21.01
N GLY A 59 -4.15 10.21 -20.38
CA GLY A 59 -4.89 11.39 -20.86
C GLY A 59 -4.54 11.75 -22.31
N ALA A 60 -3.25 11.71 -22.64
CA ALA A 60 -2.74 11.68 -24.02
C ALA A 60 -1.42 10.90 -24.09
N ALA A 61 -1.12 10.35 -25.25
CA ALA A 61 0.18 9.74 -25.56
C ALA A 61 0.68 10.29 -26.89
N GLY A 62 1.90 10.82 -26.91
CA GLY A 62 2.59 11.28 -28.10
C GLY A 62 3.60 10.23 -28.55
N PHE A 63 3.47 9.79 -29.79
CA PHE A 63 4.40 8.87 -30.44
C PHE A 63 5.07 9.59 -31.61
N THR A 64 6.39 9.44 -31.76
CA THR A 64 7.14 9.99 -32.89
C THR A 64 7.98 8.88 -33.48
N ASN A 65 7.69 8.47 -34.73
CA ASN A 65 8.34 7.35 -35.41
C ASN A 65 8.21 6.02 -34.64
N VAL A 66 7.10 5.86 -33.92
CA VAL A 66 6.73 4.66 -33.16
C VAL A 66 5.38 4.20 -33.68
N SER A 67 5.34 3.02 -34.29
CA SER A 67 4.09 2.44 -34.82
C SER A 67 3.26 1.78 -33.72
N LEU A 68 3.93 1.15 -32.75
CA LEU A 68 3.28 0.39 -31.70
C LEU A 68 4.11 0.41 -30.41
N ALA A 69 3.42 0.52 -29.26
CA ALA A 69 4.03 0.48 -27.95
C ALA A 69 3.31 -0.54 -27.05
N HIS A 70 4.08 -1.29 -26.25
CA HIS A 70 3.57 -2.32 -25.36
C HIS A 70 4.29 -2.29 -24.01
N CYS A 71 3.53 -2.29 -22.90
CA CYS A 71 4.12 -2.32 -21.57
C CYS A 71 4.58 -3.75 -21.21
N HIS A 72 5.89 -3.97 -21.15
CA HIS A 72 6.49 -5.28 -20.86
C HIS A 72 6.73 -5.52 -19.36
N SER A 73 6.85 -4.46 -18.57
CA SER A 73 6.98 -4.55 -17.12
C SER A 73 6.41 -3.30 -16.48
N LEU A 74 5.34 -3.45 -15.72
CA LEU A 74 4.63 -2.36 -15.08
C LEU A 74 5.17 -2.08 -13.68
N ASN A 75 5.44 -0.81 -13.40
CA ASN A 75 5.72 -0.28 -12.07
C ASN A 75 4.58 0.68 -11.70
N ILE A 76 3.98 0.50 -10.53
CA ILE A 76 2.78 1.26 -10.13
C ILE A 76 2.80 1.55 -8.63
N ALA A 77 2.27 2.70 -8.22
CA ALA A 77 1.99 2.99 -6.83
C ALA A 77 0.53 2.65 -6.52
N VAL A 78 0.30 1.94 -5.42
CA VAL A 78 -1.03 1.55 -4.96
C VAL A 78 -1.30 2.06 -3.55
N ARG A 79 -2.54 2.45 -3.30
CA ARG A 79 -3.04 2.82 -1.97
C ARG A 79 -3.64 1.60 -1.30
N CYS A 80 -3.16 1.27 -0.10
CA CYS A 80 -3.73 0.19 0.70
C CYS A 80 -5.17 0.52 1.12
N ALA A 81 -6.10 -0.42 0.95
CA ALA A 81 -7.50 -0.22 1.33
C ALA A 81 -7.69 -0.02 2.85
N ARG A 82 -6.87 -0.68 3.68
CA ARG A 82 -6.96 -0.65 5.15
C ARG A 82 -6.35 0.61 5.79
N CYS A 83 -5.07 0.89 5.53
CA CYS A 83 -4.37 2.00 6.19
C CYS A 83 -4.24 3.27 5.35
N LYS A 84 -4.68 3.23 4.09
CA LYS A 84 -4.51 4.32 3.09
C LYS A 84 -3.05 4.73 2.83
N GLY A 85 -2.09 3.98 3.34
CA GLY A 85 -0.67 4.15 3.01
C GLY A 85 -0.40 3.85 1.54
N SER A 86 0.54 4.59 0.96
CA SER A 86 1.05 4.35 -0.39
C SER A 86 2.10 3.24 -0.36
N VAL A 87 2.02 2.31 -1.31
CA VAL A 87 2.96 1.19 -1.48
C VAL A 87 3.36 1.13 -2.94
N GLU A 88 4.66 1.07 -3.21
CA GLU A 88 5.19 0.93 -4.57
C GLU A 88 5.32 -0.54 -4.94
N LEU A 89 4.79 -0.89 -6.11
CA LEU A 89 4.79 -2.22 -6.68
C LEU A 89 5.58 -2.18 -8.00
N LYS A 90 6.74 -2.83 -8.04
CA LYS A 90 7.68 -2.79 -9.17
C LYS A 90 7.83 -4.17 -9.81
N GLY A 91 8.02 -4.21 -11.13
CA GLY A 91 8.30 -5.42 -11.88
C GLY A 91 7.08 -6.31 -12.10
N ILE A 92 5.89 -5.73 -12.24
CA ILE A 92 4.68 -6.51 -12.51
C ILE A 92 4.79 -7.06 -13.94
N VAL A 93 4.85 -8.39 -14.02
CA VAL A 93 4.89 -9.11 -15.30
C VAL A 93 3.49 -9.14 -15.91
N PRO A 94 3.33 -8.82 -17.20
CA PRO A 94 2.03 -8.84 -17.86
C PRO A 94 1.47 -10.26 -17.99
N THR A 95 0.18 -10.42 -17.76
CA THR A 95 -0.58 -11.67 -17.97
C THR A 95 -1.19 -11.64 -19.37
N VAL A 96 -0.54 -12.30 -20.32
CA VAL A 96 -0.91 -12.30 -21.75
C VAL A 96 -1.76 -13.51 -22.13
N ARG A 97 -1.73 -14.59 -21.35
CA ARG A 97 -2.49 -15.82 -21.60
C ARG A 97 -2.99 -16.41 -20.28
N ALA A 98 -4.11 -17.13 -20.30
CA ALA A 98 -4.71 -17.71 -19.11
C ALA A 98 -3.86 -18.83 -18.46
N ASP A 99 -3.06 -19.54 -19.24
CA ASP A 99 -2.13 -20.57 -18.75
C ASP A 99 -1.00 -19.99 -17.88
N LYS A 100 -0.67 -18.69 -18.08
CA LYS A 100 0.38 -17.98 -17.35
C LYS A 100 -0.16 -16.74 -16.64
N ASP A 101 -0.90 -16.99 -15.56
CA ASP A 101 -1.47 -15.95 -14.72
C ASP A 101 -0.43 -15.31 -13.78
N HIS A 102 0.14 -14.19 -14.20
CA HIS A 102 1.14 -13.45 -13.45
C HIS A 102 0.48 -12.49 -12.44
N GLN A 103 0.07 -13.06 -11.31
CA GLN A 103 -0.38 -12.27 -10.15
C GLN A 103 0.82 -11.87 -9.28
N MET A 104 0.85 -10.62 -8.80
CA MET A 104 1.85 -10.16 -7.84
C MET A 104 1.21 -9.90 -6.48
N TRP A 105 1.74 -10.56 -5.45
CA TRP A 105 1.31 -10.40 -4.06
C TRP A 105 2.43 -9.82 -3.18
N ARG A 106 2.08 -8.83 -2.37
CA ARG A 106 2.97 -8.13 -1.43
C ARG A 106 2.22 -7.78 -0.15
N ALA A 107 2.92 -7.58 0.95
CA ALA A 107 2.30 -7.08 2.17
C ALA A 107 2.52 -5.57 2.32
N CYS A 108 1.53 -4.87 2.84
CA CYS A 108 1.64 -3.44 3.13
C CYS A 108 2.63 -3.19 4.28
N ASP A 109 3.54 -2.23 4.09
CA ASP A 109 4.58 -1.92 5.09
C ASP A 109 4.01 -1.37 6.40
N THR A 110 2.87 -0.68 6.36
CA THR A 110 2.26 -0.08 7.56
C THR A 110 1.38 -1.06 8.33
N CYS A 111 0.48 -1.78 7.65
CA CYS A 111 -0.55 -2.59 8.30
C CYS A 111 -0.42 -4.10 8.05
N SER A 112 0.58 -4.52 7.26
CA SER A 112 0.83 -5.92 6.90
C SER A 112 -0.33 -6.63 6.18
N THR A 113 -1.30 -5.88 5.64
CA THR A 113 -2.37 -6.46 4.82
C THR A 113 -1.78 -6.90 3.49
N VAL A 114 -2.21 -8.07 3.00
CA VAL A 114 -1.77 -8.56 1.69
C VAL A 114 -2.47 -7.75 0.60
N LEU A 115 -1.68 -7.22 -0.33
CA LEU A 115 -2.08 -6.48 -1.51
C LEU A 115 -1.75 -7.34 -2.73
N GLY A 116 -2.69 -7.43 -3.67
CA GLY A 116 -2.54 -8.17 -4.91
C GLY A 116 -2.79 -7.27 -6.11
N VAL A 117 -1.99 -7.43 -7.17
CA VAL A 117 -2.21 -6.78 -8.46
C VAL A 117 -1.92 -7.77 -9.59
N ARG A 118 -2.79 -7.82 -10.59
CA ARG A 118 -2.56 -8.46 -11.88
C ARG A 118 -2.69 -7.42 -12.99
N PHE A 119 -1.76 -7.45 -13.93
CA PHE A 119 -1.74 -6.57 -15.09
C PHE A 119 -2.02 -7.37 -16.37
N ARG A 120 -3.03 -6.95 -17.13
CA ARG A 120 -3.39 -7.49 -18.44
C ARG A 120 -3.10 -6.41 -19.49
N PRO A 121 -1.98 -6.52 -20.22
CA PRO A 121 -1.51 -5.44 -21.08
C PRO A 121 -2.39 -5.33 -22.34
N ASP A 122 -2.51 -4.11 -22.87
CA ASP A 122 -3.06 -3.86 -24.20
C ASP A 122 -1.97 -3.22 -25.09
N TRP A 123 -2.21 -3.19 -26.39
CA TRP A 123 -1.32 -2.54 -27.35
C TRP A 123 -1.71 -1.08 -27.49
N MET A 124 -0.71 -0.21 -27.48
CA MET A 124 -0.88 1.23 -27.67
C MET A 124 -0.45 1.61 -29.08
N PHE A 125 -1.24 2.48 -29.68
CA PHE A 125 -1.02 3.09 -31.00
C PHE A 125 -1.43 4.56 -30.92
N ALA A 126 -1.17 5.36 -31.96
CA ALA A 126 -1.42 6.80 -31.95
C ALA A 126 -2.85 7.18 -31.51
N GLU A 127 -3.85 6.36 -31.88
CA GLU A 127 -5.26 6.59 -31.55
C GLU A 127 -5.71 5.90 -30.24
N SER A 128 -4.90 5.01 -29.67
CA SER A 128 -5.22 4.27 -28.44
C SER A 128 -4.22 4.57 -27.34
N THR A 129 -4.70 5.31 -26.34
CA THR A 129 -3.92 5.67 -25.14
C THR A 129 -4.10 4.66 -23.99
N THR A 130 -4.66 3.49 -24.25
CA THR A 130 -4.92 2.47 -23.22
C THR A 130 -3.70 1.57 -23.05
N VAL A 131 -3.10 1.58 -21.85
CA VAL A 131 -1.93 0.74 -21.53
C VAL A 131 -2.37 -0.69 -21.22
N GLY A 132 -3.56 -0.85 -20.63
CA GLY A 132 -4.14 -2.15 -20.30
C GLY A 132 -5.11 -2.10 -19.14
N TYR A 133 -5.33 -3.25 -18.52
CA TYR A 133 -6.31 -3.46 -17.45
C TYR A 133 -5.64 -4.02 -16.20
N LEU A 134 -6.11 -3.58 -15.04
CA LEU A 134 -5.61 -3.98 -13.73
C LEU A 134 -6.72 -4.67 -12.94
N ASP A 135 -6.40 -5.82 -12.38
CA ASP A 135 -7.20 -6.45 -11.34
C ASP A 135 -6.47 -6.24 -10.00
N CYS A 136 -7.14 -5.67 -9.00
CA CYS A 136 -6.54 -5.30 -7.72
C CYS A 136 -7.28 -5.97 -6.55
N SER A 137 -6.55 -6.37 -5.51
CA SER A 137 -7.10 -6.96 -4.29
C SER A 137 -6.45 -6.32 -3.06
N GLY A 138 -7.27 -5.75 -2.18
CA GLY A 138 -6.80 -5.06 -0.96
C GLY A 138 -6.11 -3.71 -1.20
N CYS A 139 -6.02 -3.25 -2.46
CA CYS A 139 -5.42 -1.97 -2.84
C CYS A 139 -6.16 -1.34 -4.04
N ALA A 140 -5.92 -0.05 -4.26
CA ALA A 140 -6.35 0.69 -5.45
C ALA A 140 -5.15 1.40 -6.07
N PRO A 141 -5.00 1.42 -7.40
CA PRO A 141 -3.90 2.13 -8.05
C PRO A 141 -4.02 3.65 -7.82
N THR A 142 -2.89 4.34 -7.78
CA THR A 142 -2.85 5.79 -7.53
C THR A 142 -1.96 6.50 -8.53
N ASP A 143 -0.84 5.92 -8.91
CA ASP A 143 0.09 6.54 -9.86
C ASP A 143 0.83 5.46 -10.66
N LEU A 144 1.24 5.79 -11.88
CA LEU A 144 2.05 4.93 -12.74
C LEU A 144 3.52 5.37 -12.63
N LEU A 145 4.39 4.44 -12.27
CA LEU A 145 5.82 4.69 -12.10
C LEU A 145 6.55 4.42 -13.42
N PRO A 146 7.79 4.92 -13.61
CA PRO A 146 8.57 4.64 -14.82
C PRO A 146 8.63 3.14 -15.11
N SER A 147 8.05 2.73 -16.23
CA SER A 147 7.79 1.33 -16.58
C SER A 147 8.52 0.98 -17.87
N LYS A 148 8.71 -0.32 -18.14
CA LYS A 148 9.41 -0.75 -19.35
C LYS A 148 8.43 -0.93 -20.49
N PHE A 149 8.65 -0.22 -21.58
CA PHE A 149 7.87 -0.33 -22.80
C PHE A 149 8.74 -0.90 -23.92
N THR A 150 8.13 -1.75 -24.73
CA THR A 150 8.68 -2.22 -26.01
C THR A 150 8.06 -1.36 -27.10
N LEU A 151 8.90 -0.73 -27.92
CA LEU A 151 8.47 0.17 -28.98
C LEU A 151 8.86 -0.40 -30.34
N ALA A 152 7.92 -0.42 -31.27
CA ALA A 152 8.13 -0.77 -32.67
C ALA A 152 8.41 0.50 -33.48
N CYS A 153 9.45 0.47 -34.31
CA CYS A 153 9.80 1.59 -35.18
C CYS A 153 8.83 1.68 -36.36
N GLU A 154 8.33 2.88 -36.62
CA GLU A 154 7.43 3.13 -37.75
C GLU A 154 8.19 3.07 -39.08
N ALA A 155 9.36 3.69 -39.18
CA ALA A 155 10.18 3.66 -40.40
C ALA A 155 10.53 2.23 -40.86
N CYS A 156 10.87 1.33 -39.94
CA CYS A 156 11.13 -0.06 -40.29
C CYS A 156 9.87 -0.85 -40.68
N ALA A 157 8.71 -0.48 -40.15
CA ALA A 157 7.44 -1.13 -40.50
C ALA A 157 7.02 -0.79 -41.93
N MET A 158 7.28 0.45 -42.39
CA MET A 158 6.87 0.92 -43.71
C MET A 158 7.83 0.50 -44.84
N ASN A 159 9.14 0.41 -44.57
CA ASN A 159 10.15 0.06 -45.57
C ASN A 159 10.22 -1.45 -45.89
N GLY A 160 9.28 -2.27 -45.38
CA GLY A 160 9.30 -3.72 -45.49
C GLY A 160 8.48 -4.32 -46.65
N ASP A 161 7.89 -3.49 -47.53
CA ASP A 161 6.91 -3.93 -48.55
C ASP A 161 7.16 -3.38 -49.98
N GLU A 162 8.22 -2.59 -50.22
CA GLU A 162 8.50 -2.11 -51.58
C GLU A 162 9.20 -3.21 -52.39
N GLY A 163 8.47 -3.74 -53.37
CA GLY A 163 8.67 -5.04 -54.01
C GLY A 163 10.01 -5.33 -54.68
N MET A 164 10.34 -6.62 -54.73
CA MET A 164 11.45 -7.15 -55.53
C MET A 164 11.18 -8.61 -55.92
N ASP A 165 10.93 -8.85 -57.20
CA ASP A 165 11.03 -10.18 -57.81
C ASP A 165 12.52 -10.54 -57.92
N GLY A 166 12.96 -11.65 -57.31
CA GLY A 166 14.34 -12.15 -57.49
C GLY A 166 14.87 -13.02 -56.35
N ASP A 167 15.47 -14.15 -56.72
CA ASP A 167 15.97 -15.30 -55.94
C ASP A 167 17.02 -15.06 -54.81
N ASP A 168 17.00 -13.93 -54.09
CA ASP A 168 17.96 -13.62 -53.01
C ASP A 168 17.34 -13.72 -51.59
N GLN A 169 16.66 -14.85 -51.30
CA GLN A 169 15.92 -15.07 -50.05
C GLN A 169 16.79 -15.20 -48.78
N GLN A 170 18.11 -15.44 -48.87
CA GLN A 170 18.91 -15.81 -47.69
C GLN A 170 19.60 -14.65 -46.96
N GLN A 171 19.71 -13.45 -47.54
CA GLN A 171 20.38 -12.31 -46.89
C GLN A 171 19.42 -11.23 -46.34
N GLN A 172 18.16 -11.17 -46.79
CA GLN A 172 17.22 -10.10 -46.41
C GLN A 172 16.36 -10.38 -45.17
N GLN A 173 16.35 -11.62 -44.65
CA GLN A 173 15.62 -11.93 -43.42
C GLN A 173 16.19 -11.22 -42.18
N GLN A 174 17.38 -10.61 -42.28
CA GLN A 174 18.04 -9.87 -41.20
C GLN A 174 17.64 -8.37 -41.10
N GLN A 175 16.86 -7.82 -42.04
CA GLN A 175 16.49 -6.39 -42.06
C GLN A 175 15.03 -6.07 -41.71
N ARG A 176 14.24 -7.08 -41.30
CA ARG A 176 12.95 -6.83 -40.64
C ARG A 176 13.19 -6.72 -39.15
N CYS A 177 12.79 -5.61 -38.52
CA CYS A 177 12.64 -5.59 -37.08
C CYS A 177 11.50 -6.57 -36.72
N GLY A 178 11.85 -7.76 -36.22
CA GLY A 178 10.83 -8.66 -35.70
C GLY A 178 10.17 -8.03 -34.47
N ALA A 179 8.98 -8.52 -34.09
CA ALA A 179 8.36 -8.14 -32.82
C ALA A 179 9.28 -8.40 -31.59
N ALA A 180 10.33 -9.21 -31.75
CA ALA A 180 11.37 -9.50 -30.76
C ALA A 180 12.49 -8.43 -30.68
N ASP A 181 12.63 -7.54 -31.68
CA ASP A 181 13.72 -6.56 -31.79
C ASP A 181 13.30 -5.13 -31.41
N GLY A 182 12.09 -4.97 -30.86
CA GLY A 182 11.58 -3.68 -30.40
C GLY A 182 12.53 -3.01 -29.40
N ALA A 183 12.68 -1.68 -29.52
CA ALA A 183 13.51 -0.94 -28.58
C ALA A 183 12.84 -0.99 -27.19
N ILE A 184 13.43 -1.75 -26.27
CA ILE A 184 12.98 -1.79 -24.87
C ILE A 184 13.58 -0.59 -24.15
N GLY A 185 12.73 0.31 -23.70
CA GLY A 185 13.10 1.49 -22.94
C GLY A 185 12.29 1.65 -21.67
N THR A 186 12.89 2.23 -20.63
CA THR A 186 12.14 2.72 -19.48
C THR A 186 11.52 4.05 -19.86
N VAL A 187 10.20 4.11 -19.87
CA VAL A 187 9.44 5.33 -20.19
C VAL A 187 8.80 5.83 -18.90
N GLY A 188 9.14 7.08 -18.55
CA GLY A 188 8.54 7.80 -17.43
C GLY A 188 7.34 8.63 -17.88
N ILE A 189 6.49 8.99 -16.92
CA ILE A 189 5.37 9.94 -17.14
C ILE A 189 5.93 11.35 -17.25
N ALA A 190 5.33 12.15 -18.14
CA ALA A 190 5.69 13.55 -18.42
C ALA A 190 7.15 13.77 -18.87
N ALA A 191 7.90 12.69 -19.12
CA ALA A 191 9.22 12.73 -19.70
C ALA A 191 9.11 12.46 -21.20
N ASN A 192 9.67 13.35 -22.01
CA ASN A 192 9.86 13.06 -23.43
C ASN A 192 11.04 12.08 -23.56
N THR A 193 10.72 10.80 -23.74
CA THR A 193 11.72 9.74 -23.81
C THR A 193 12.07 9.51 -25.28
N VAL A 194 13.34 9.78 -25.63
CA VAL A 194 13.86 9.58 -26.99
C VAL A 194 14.78 8.36 -27.00
N LEU A 195 14.53 7.45 -27.93
CA LEU A 195 15.27 6.20 -28.12
C LEU A 195 15.66 6.08 -29.60
N GLY A 196 16.73 5.36 -29.91
CA GLY A 196 17.05 4.99 -31.30
C GLY A 196 16.50 3.61 -31.62
N CYS A 197 15.95 3.43 -32.82
CA CYS A 197 15.69 2.09 -33.35
C CYS A 197 16.99 1.29 -33.40
N ARG A 198 16.98 0.02 -33.00
CA ARG A 198 18.18 -0.84 -33.01
C ARG A 198 18.58 -1.31 -34.41
N VAL A 199 17.68 -1.19 -35.37
CA VAL A 199 17.87 -1.68 -36.75
C VAL A 199 18.21 -0.51 -37.68
N CYS A 200 17.31 0.46 -37.83
CA CYS A 200 17.51 1.59 -38.74
C CYS A 200 18.12 2.84 -38.08
N TYR A 201 18.39 2.81 -36.77
CA TYR A 201 18.89 3.96 -35.99
C TYR A 201 18.02 5.22 -36.02
N ALA A 202 16.82 5.15 -36.61
CA ALA A 202 15.91 6.27 -36.64
C ALA A 202 15.50 6.66 -35.21
N ARG A 203 15.39 7.97 -34.98
CA ARG A 203 14.99 8.51 -33.68
C ARG A 203 13.51 8.21 -33.45
N MET A 204 13.21 7.64 -32.30
CA MET A 204 11.89 7.30 -31.81
C MET A 204 11.61 8.13 -30.55
N GLY A 205 10.39 8.66 -30.42
CA GLY A 205 9.98 9.47 -29.29
C GLY A 205 8.69 8.95 -28.67
N VAL A 206 8.65 8.91 -27.34
CA VAL A 206 7.43 8.58 -26.58
C VAL A 206 7.25 9.61 -25.47
N HIS A 207 6.05 10.17 -25.41
CA HIS A 207 5.62 11.09 -24.38
C HIS A 207 4.28 10.62 -23.79
N LEU A 208 4.30 10.19 -22.54
CA LEU A 208 3.11 9.72 -21.83
C LEU A 208 2.62 10.83 -20.87
N GLN A 209 1.37 11.25 -20.99
CA GLN A 209 0.76 12.18 -20.03
C GLN A 209 0.24 11.45 -18.77
N GLU A 210 -0.45 12.20 -17.92
CA GLU A 210 -1.00 11.73 -16.65
C GLU A 210 -1.87 10.46 -16.80
N PRO A 211 -1.69 9.47 -15.92
CA PRO A 211 -2.44 8.23 -15.97
C PRO A 211 -3.84 8.44 -15.37
N GLN A 212 -4.83 7.86 -16.02
CA GLN A 212 -6.22 7.80 -15.57
C GLN A 212 -6.56 6.35 -15.26
N PHE A 213 -7.01 6.12 -14.03
CA PHE A 213 -7.48 4.82 -13.57
C PHE A 213 -9.00 4.82 -13.54
N VAL A 214 -9.63 4.21 -14.54
CA VAL A 214 -11.09 4.17 -14.67
C VAL A 214 -11.60 2.82 -14.20
N GLN A 215 -12.39 2.82 -13.11
CA GLN A 215 -13.05 1.60 -12.65
C GLN A 215 -14.15 1.22 -13.65
N LEU A 216 -14.00 0.05 -14.27
CA LEU A 216 -15.02 -0.56 -15.12
C LEU A 216 -15.88 -1.50 -14.26
N GLN A 217 -16.09 -2.73 -14.72
CA GLN A 217 -16.76 -3.79 -13.98
C GLN A 217 -15.82 -4.46 -12.97
N ARG A 218 -16.36 -5.33 -12.11
CA ARG A 218 -15.52 -6.15 -11.22
C ARG A 218 -14.46 -6.88 -12.04
N GLY A 219 -13.22 -6.77 -11.60
CA GLY A 219 -12.08 -7.42 -12.22
C GLY A 219 -12.19 -8.94 -12.15
N VAL A 220 -11.34 -9.62 -12.91
CA VAL A 220 -11.25 -11.07 -12.85
C VAL A 220 -10.78 -11.46 -11.44
N GLY A 221 -11.36 -12.51 -10.86
CA GLY A 221 -11.00 -12.98 -9.53
C GLY A 221 -9.48 -13.17 -9.40
N MET A 222 -8.93 -12.70 -8.28
CA MET A 222 -7.52 -12.90 -7.93
C MET A 222 -7.40 -13.85 -6.74
N GLY A 223 -6.32 -14.62 -6.72
CA GLY A 223 -6.15 -15.73 -5.79
C GLY A 223 -6.13 -17.06 -6.55
N GLY A 224 -6.05 -18.17 -5.82
CA GLY A 224 -5.98 -19.53 -6.37
C GLY A 224 -4.82 -20.35 -5.80
N SER A 225 -4.75 -21.62 -6.18
CA SER A 225 -3.70 -22.55 -5.75
C SER A 225 -2.30 -22.04 -6.15
N ALA A 226 -2.16 -21.49 -7.36
CA ALA A 226 -0.89 -20.95 -7.88
C ALA A 226 -0.35 -19.74 -7.09
N SER A 227 -1.22 -18.88 -6.55
CA SER A 227 -0.82 -17.70 -5.78
C SER A 227 -0.77 -17.95 -4.26
N THR A 228 -1.20 -19.13 -3.79
CA THR A 228 -1.20 -19.49 -2.36
C THR A 228 0.21 -19.45 -1.75
N ALA A 229 1.23 -19.88 -2.51
CA ALA A 229 2.62 -19.80 -2.08
C ALA A 229 3.11 -18.35 -1.94
N GLN A 230 2.77 -17.47 -2.89
CA GLN A 230 3.16 -16.06 -2.82
C GLN A 230 2.44 -15.31 -1.69
N ILE A 231 1.13 -15.57 -1.51
CA ILE A 231 0.31 -15.00 -0.44
C ILE A 231 0.84 -15.46 0.92
N SER A 232 1.08 -16.76 1.11
CA SER A 232 1.63 -17.28 2.37
C SER A 232 3.02 -16.74 2.66
N GLN A 233 3.89 -16.58 1.66
CA GLN A 233 5.20 -15.93 1.82
C GLN A 233 5.08 -14.45 2.20
N ALA A 234 4.17 -13.69 1.59
CA ALA A 234 3.93 -12.29 1.93
C ALA A 234 3.43 -12.13 3.38
N VAL A 235 2.55 -13.02 3.82
CA VAL A 235 2.09 -13.11 5.22
C VAL A 235 3.23 -13.52 6.16
N ALA A 236 4.06 -14.50 5.78
CA ALA A 236 5.18 -14.97 6.58
C ALA A 236 6.26 -13.90 6.76
N ARG A 237 6.61 -13.14 5.71
CA ARG A 237 7.54 -12.01 5.81
C ARG A 237 7.03 -10.93 6.75
N SER A 238 5.73 -10.66 6.71
CA SER A 238 5.09 -9.72 7.64
C SER A 238 5.11 -10.18 9.10
N ARG A 239 5.06 -11.50 9.33
CA ARG A 239 5.23 -12.06 10.68
C ARG A 239 6.70 -12.02 11.11
N LYS A 240 7.65 -12.32 10.20
CA LYS A 240 9.09 -12.31 10.50
C LYS A 240 9.60 -10.94 10.93
N THR A 241 9.16 -9.85 10.30
CA THR A 241 9.53 -8.48 10.72
C THR A 241 8.96 -8.11 12.10
N LYS A 242 7.79 -8.63 12.47
CA LYS A 242 7.23 -8.46 13.81
C LYS A 242 7.96 -9.32 14.85
N ILE A 243 8.39 -10.53 14.46
CA ILE A 243 9.19 -11.43 15.30
C ILE A 243 10.58 -10.81 15.55
N SER A 244 11.25 -10.27 14.53
CA SER A 244 12.58 -9.65 14.71
C SER A 244 12.55 -8.46 15.65
N LYS A 245 11.50 -7.64 15.61
CA LYS A 245 11.32 -6.54 16.57
C LYS A 245 11.08 -7.04 18.01
N ARG A 246 10.37 -8.16 18.17
CA ARG A 246 10.17 -8.81 19.49
C ARG A 246 11.47 -9.46 19.98
N GLU A 247 12.25 -10.09 19.11
CA GLU A 247 13.56 -10.67 19.40
C GLU A 247 14.59 -9.60 19.75
N GLU A 248 14.55 -8.44 19.09
CA GLU A 248 15.38 -7.28 19.43
C GLU A 248 15.08 -6.74 20.84
N LEU A 249 13.79 -6.64 21.21
CA LEU A 249 13.40 -6.35 22.60
C LEU A 249 13.86 -7.46 23.57
N ALA A 250 13.75 -8.73 23.17
CA ALA A 250 14.18 -9.85 23.99
C ALA A 250 15.70 -9.89 24.20
N ARG A 251 16.51 -9.48 23.21
CA ARG A 251 17.98 -9.31 23.35
C ARG A 251 18.35 -8.24 24.37
N LEU A 252 17.49 -7.27 24.61
CA LEU A 252 17.64 -6.29 25.69
C LEU A 252 17.20 -6.86 27.06
N GLY A 253 16.84 -8.14 27.15
CA GLY A 253 16.33 -8.79 28.37
C GLY A 253 14.91 -8.35 28.74
N VAL A 254 14.20 -7.70 27.82
CA VAL A 254 12.89 -7.09 28.07
C VAL A 254 11.80 -7.91 27.39
N VAL A 255 10.96 -8.58 28.19
CA VAL A 255 9.79 -9.31 27.69
C VAL A 255 8.57 -8.38 27.66
N PRO A 256 8.00 -8.07 26.48
CA PRO A 256 6.80 -7.25 26.39
C PRO A 256 5.66 -7.86 27.23
N GLY A 257 5.04 -7.05 28.09
CA GLY A 257 3.98 -7.46 29.01
C GLY A 257 4.43 -7.75 30.44
N GLN A 258 5.74 -7.91 30.69
CA GLN A 258 6.30 -8.02 32.04
C GLN A 258 6.84 -6.66 32.52
N PRO A 259 6.81 -6.39 33.84
CA PRO A 259 7.43 -5.20 34.39
C PRO A 259 8.96 -5.26 34.25
N LEU A 260 9.57 -4.10 34.01
CA LEU A 260 11.01 -3.93 34.07
C LEU A 260 11.49 -4.00 35.53
N PRO A 261 12.78 -4.29 35.78
CA PRO A 261 13.37 -4.17 37.12
C PRO A 261 13.05 -2.80 37.75
N ASP A 262 12.59 -2.81 39.01
CA ASP A 262 12.12 -1.64 39.74
C ASP A 262 11.10 -0.77 38.99
N HIS A 263 10.27 -1.38 38.14
CA HIS A 263 9.34 -0.68 37.24
C HIS A 263 10.03 0.39 36.39
N GLY A 264 11.31 0.20 36.06
CA GLY A 264 12.09 1.13 35.27
C GLY A 264 12.62 2.35 36.02
N ALA A 265 12.47 2.41 37.34
CA ALA A 265 13.05 3.45 38.18
C ALA A 265 14.56 3.24 38.39
N CYS A 266 15.26 4.32 38.74
CA CYS A 266 16.67 4.27 39.12
C CYS A 266 16.97 5.21 40.30
N LYS A 267 18.22 5.14 40.80
CA LYS A 267 18.72 6.02 41.86
C LYS A 267 18.58 7.51 41.53
N HIS A 268 18.78 7.88 40.26
CA HIS A 268 18.69 9.27 39.79
C HIS A 268 17.25 9.77 39.69
N PHE A 269 16.33 8.91 39.20
CA PHE A 269 14.93 9.28 38.96
C PHE A 269 13.97 8.22 39.52
N ARG A 270 13.80 8.24 40.85
CA ARG A 270 12.92 7.31 41.59
C ARG A 270 11.44 7.36 41.21
N ARG A 271 11.00 8.43 40.55
CA ARG A 271 9.59 8.64 40.13
C ARG A 271 9.38 8.42 38.63
N SER A 272 10.42 7.98 37.92
CA SER A 272 10.41 7.73 36.48
C SER A 272 10.28 6.23 36.27
N ASN A 273 9.09 5.76 35.92
CA ASN A 273 8.82 4.35 35.63
C ASN A 273 8.99 4.08 34.13
N ARG A 274 10.18 4.41 33.59
CA ARG A 274 10.50 4.29 32.17
C ARG A 274 11.99 4.08 31.93
N TRP A 275 12.32 3.35 30.88
CA TRP A 275 13.65 3.35 30.27
C TRP A 275 13.62 4.12 28.97
N LEU A 276 14.66 4.90 28.70
CA LEU A 276 14.90 5.63 27.46
C LEU A 276 15.72 4.75 26.53
N ARG A 277 15.33 4.68 25.26
CA ARG A 277 16.11 3.99 24.24
C ARG A 277 16.95 5.00 23.48
N PHE A 278 18.26 4.88 23.60
CA PHE A 278 19.20 5.86 23.07
C PHE A 278 19.53 5.54 21.60
N PRO A 279 19.38 6.50 20.67
CA PRO A 279 19.67 6.27 19.25
C PRO A 279 21.14 5.97 18.95
N CYS A 280 22.06 6.52 19.75
CA CYS A 280 23.50 6.36 19.57
C CYS A 280 23.98 4.89 19.66
N CYS A 281 23.41 4.09 20.57
CA CYS A 281 23.83 2.69 20.78
C CYS A 281 22.67 1.68 20.72
N GLY A 282 21.42 2.15 20.60
CA GLY A 282 20.22 1.32 20.56
C GLY A 282 19.84 0.67 21.90
N LYS A 283 20.66 0.83 22.94
CA LYS A 283 20.44 0.28 24.29
C LYS A 283 19.41 1.10 25.07
N ALA A 284 18.84 0.49 26.11
CA ALA A 284 17.83 1.11 26.94
C ALA A 284 18.30 1.28 28.39
N TYR A 285 18.17 2.50 28.92
CA TYR A 285 18.57 2.84 30.29
C TYR A 285 17.50 3.67 31.00
N PRO A 286 17.37 3.58 32.34
CA PRO A 286 16.38 4.34 33.11
C PRO A 286 16.44 5.86 32.91
N CYS A 287 17.64 6.39 32.74
CA CYS A 287 17.88 7.81 32.54
C CYS A 287 19.20 8.06 31.82
N VAL A 288 19.38 9.31 31.43
CA VAL A 288 20.60 9.84 30.78
C VAL A 288 21.86 9.53 31.60
N THR A 289 21.88 9.86 32.89
CA THR A 289 23.05 9.58 33.74
C THR A 289 23.37 8.09 33.83
N CYS A 290 22.37 7.20 33.80
CA CYS A 290 22.62 5.75 33.82
C CYS A 290 23.19 5.22 32.49
N HIS A 291 22.95 5.93 31.39
CA HIS A 291 23.58 5.64 30.11
C HIS A 291 25.04 6.07 30.16
N ASP A 292 25.30 7.32 30.54
CA ASP A 292 26.64 7.90 30.56
C ASP A 292 27.56 7.20 31.58
N ASP A 293 27.01 6.67 32.69
CA ASP A 293 27.75 5.87 33.66
C ASP A 293 28.20 4.49 33.11
N LYS A 294 27.55 3.99 32.05
CA LYS A 294 27.73 2.61 31.54
C LYS A 294 28.33 2.53 30.14
N GLU A 295 28.23 3.60 29.36
CA GLU A 295 28.72 3.68 27.99
C GLU A 295 29.83 4.72 27.91
N ASP A 296 30.89 4.44 27.15
CA ASP A 296 32.04 5.34 26.97
C ASP A 296 31.77 6.48 25.97
N HIS A 297 30.50 6.88 25.79
CA HIS A 297 30.12 7.94 24.87
C HIS A 297 28.94 8.76 25.41
N ASP A 298 28.85 10.01 24.94
CA ASP A 298 27.75 10.89 25.29
C ASP A 298 26.42 10.38 24.70
N HIS A 299 25.34 10.65 25.42
CA HIS A 299 23.99 10.31 24.99
C HIS A 299 23.48 11.27 23.90
N GLU A 300 22.79 10.70 22.91
CA GLU A 300 21.90 11.45 22.03
C GLU A 300 20.47 11.45 22.60
N TYR A 301 19.71 12.51 22.39
CA TYR A 301 18.33 12.61 22.88
C TYR A 301 17.44 11.47 22.38
N ALA A 302 16.93 10.67 23.32
CA ALA A 302 16.01 9.57 23.01
C ALA A 302 14.66 10.08 22.48
N GLN A 303 14.16 9.43 21.42
CA GLN A 303 12.80 9.66 20.86
C GLN A 303 11.79 8.58 21.31
N SER A 304 12.27 7.41 21.72
CA SER A 304 11.47 6.28 22.19
C SER A 304 11.83 5.87 23.61
N MET A 305 10.85 5.28 24.31
CA MET A 305 10.97 4.79 25.67
C MET A 305 10.24 3.45 25.84
N LEU A 306 10.70 2.65 26.78
CA LEU A 306 10.03 1.45 27.27
C LEU A 306 9.25 1.79 28.54
N CYS A 307 8.00 1.34 28.61
CA CYS A 307 7.20 1.44 29.84
C CYS A 307 7.75 0.52 30.93
N GLY A 308 7.93 1.04 32.13
CA GLY A 308 8.35 0.27 33.30
C GLY A 308 7.40 -0.85 33.74
N HIS A 309 6.11 -0.74 33.43
CA HIS A 309 5.08 -1.66 33.92
C HIS A 309 4.74 -2.77 32.93
N CYS A 310 4.79 -2.50 31.62
CA CYS A 310 4.41 -3.46 30.60
C CYS A 310 5.48 -3.67 29.52
N ALA A 311 6.68 -3.10 29.71
CA ALA A 311 7.80 -3.21 28.78
C ALA A 311 7.50 -2.78 27.32
N LYS A 312 6.37 -2.09 27.08
CA LYS A 312 5.97 -1.65 25.75
C LYS A 312 6.83 -0.47 25.30
N GLU A 313 7.43 -0.59 24.13
CA GLU A 313 8.12 0.51 23.44
C GLU A 313 7.09 1.51 22.88
N GLN A 314 7.29 2.79 23.17
CA GLN A 314 6.42 3.88 22.73
C GLN A 314 7.22 5.17 22.53
N ARG A 315 6.69 6.12 21.75
CA ARG A 315 7.30 7.45 21.59
C ARG A 315 7.21 8.24 22.89
N ILE A 316 8.25 8.99 23.22
CA ILE A 316 8.31 9.80 24.44
C ILE A 316 7.27 10.93 24.41
N ALA A 317 6.95 11.50 23.24
CA ALA A 317 6.00 12.62 23.10
C ALA A 317 4.60 12.34 23.71
N HIS A 318 4.05 11.14 23.48
CA HIS A 318 2.75 10.77 24.06
C HIS A 318 2.79 10.72 25.58
N ALA A 319 3.84 10.08 26.11
CA ALA A 319 4.06 10.00 27.54
C ALA A 319 4.32 11.40 28.12
N GLN A 320 5.10 12.26 27.45
CA GLN A 320 5.34 13.68 27.80
C GLN A 320 4.06 14.48 27.95
N GLN A 321 3.05 14.24 27.12
CA GLN A 321 1.78 14.97 27.20
C GLN A 321 0.84 14.41 28.28
N THR A 322 0.71 13.09 28.35
CA THR A 322 -0.33 12.43 29.19
C THR A 322 0.18 11.96 30.54
N GLY A 323 1.48 11.70 30.67
CA GLY A 323 2.10 10.99 31.80
C GLY A 323 1.81 9.48 31.81
N LEU A 324 1.07 8.96 30.82
CA LEU A 324 0.53 7.61 30.80
C LEU A 324 1.14 6.76 29.68
N CYS A 325 1.17 5.45 29.90
CA CYS A 325 1.55 4.48 28.88
C CYS A 325 0.40 4.24 27.88
N SER A 326 0.68 4.34 26.58
CA SER A 326 -0.23 3.99 25.48
C SER A 326 -0.58 2.50 25.38
N GLY A 327 0.00 1.66 26.23
CA GLY A 327 -0.25 0.20 26.28
C GLY A 327 -1.14 -0.19 27.44
N CYS A 328 -0.63 -0.02 28.66
CA CYS A 328 -1.30 -0.45 29.89
C CYS A 328 -1.98 0.69 30.65
N GLY A 329 -1.88 1.94 30.19
CA GLY A 329 -2.42 3.11 30.91
C GLY A 329 -1.69 3.46 32.21
N ALA A 330 -0.65 2.72 32.61
CA ALA A 330 0.09 3.01 33.84
C ALA A 330 0.85 4.35 33.75
N GLN A 331 0.99 5.02 34.90
CA GLN A 331 1.75 6.26 35.00
C GLN A 331 3.25 5.99 34.82
N VAL A 332 3.84 6.54 33.76
CA VAL A 332 5.26 6.33 33.44
C VAL A 332 6.17 7.41 34.02
N PHE A 333 5.63 8.60 34.28
CA PHE A 333 6.25 9.60 35.15
C PHE A 333 5.15 10.56 35.60
N LYS A 334 5.28 11.14 36.80
CA LYS A 334 4.35 12.16 37.27
C LYS A 334 4.65 13.48 36.56
N HIS A 335 3.65 14.09 35.94
CA HIS A 335 3.69 15.54 35.79
C HIS A 335 3.75 16.16 37.19
N VAL A 336 4.51 17.23 37.33
CA VAL A 336 4.46 18.01 38.57
C VAL A 336 3.08 18.65 38.59
N ASP A 337 2.16 18.08 39.36
CA ASP A 337 0.85 18.67 39.64
C ASP A 337 0.90 19.34 41.01
N GLY A 338 0.48 20.61 41.09
CA GLY A 338 0.50 21.43 42.31
C GLY A 338 1.33 22.72 42.20
N TYR A 339 1.73 23.30 43.34
CA TYR A 339 2.42 24.61 43.44
C TYR A 339 3.75 24.73 42.66
N ARG A 340 4.26 23.63 42.08
CA ARG A 340 5.47 23.62 41.25
C ARG A 340 5.20 23.38 39.76
N ALA A 341 3.94 23.09 39.39
CA ALA A 341 3.50 22.82 38.02
C ALA A 341 3.61 24.04 37.08
N PHE A 342 3.52 25.23 37.67
CA PHE A 342 3.50 26.49 36.95
C PHE A 342 4.89 27.08 36.74
N TRP A 343 5.97 26.44 37.20
CA TRP A 343 7.33 26.90 36.94
C TRP A 343 7.95 26.01 35.86
N GLN A 344 8.57 26.60 34.83
CA GLN A 344 9.28 25.84 33.80
C GLN A 344 10.49 25.14 34.41
N GLY A 345 10.37 23.86 34.77
CA GLY A 345 11.53 23.01 35.10
C GLY A 345 12.43 23.48 36.25
N GLY A 346 11.97 24.38 37.12
CA GLY A 346 12.76 24.89 38.26
C GLY A 346 13.64 26.11 37.98
N THR A 347 13.63 26.69 36.77
CA THR A 347 14.41 27.90 36.41
C THR A 347 13.76 29.22 36.81
N GLY A 348 12.72 29.20 37.65
CA GLY A 348 12.15 30.43 38.24
C GLY A 348 11.35 31.31 37.27
N VAL A 349 10.95 30.80 36.09
CA VAL A 349 10.01 31.47 35.17
C VAL A 349 8.68 30.72 35.14
N ARG A 350 7.55 31.45 35.26
CA ARG A 350 6.21 30.84 35.31
C ARG A 350 5.72 30.48 33.90
N ASP A 351 5.22 29.26 33.71
CA ASP A 351 4.61 28.79 32.47
C ASP A 351 3.13 29.23 32.37
N HIS A 352 2.87 30.23 31.53
CA HIS A 352 1.54 30.81 31.33
C HIS A 352 0.54 29.84 30.71
N THR A 353 1.00 28.83 29.96
CA THR A 353 0.17 27.83 29.30
C THR A 353 -0.44 26.88 30.33
N ARG A 354 0.33 26.50 31.35
CA ARG A 354 -0.08 25.59 32.43
C ARG A 354 -0.80 26.29 33.59
N MET A 355 -0.66 27.61 33.73
CA MET A 355 -1.39 28.37 34.75
C MET A 355 -2.90 28.34 34.50
N SER A 356 -3.67 28.25 35.59
CA SER A 356 -5.14 28.34 35.55
C SER A 356 -5.57 29.66 34.90
N ARG A 357 -6.65 29.61 34.12
CA ARG A 357 -7.29 30.82 33.59
C ARG A 357 -7.80 31.77 34.68
N LYS A 358 -8.05 31.25 35.89
CA LYS A 358 -8.50 32.01 37.06
C LYS A 358 -7.33 32.60 37.87
N ASP A 359 -6.09 32.28 37.52
CA ASP A 359 -4.92 32.79 38.24
C ASP A 359 -4.64 34.25 37.83
N PRO A 360 -4.68 35.22 38.77
CA PRO A 360 -4.49 36.63 38.47
C PRO A 360 -3.10 36.94 37.88
N LYS A 361 -2.09 36.10 38.14
CA LYS A 361 -0.72 36.31 37.64
C LYS A 361 -0.55 35.83 36.20
N LYS A 362 -1.50 35.08 35.63
CA LYS A 362 -1.41 34.54 34.26
C LYS A 362 -1.33 35.62 33.19
N TYR A 363 -2.07 36.71 33.37
CA TYR A 363 -2.16 37.80 32.40
C TYR A 363 -1.44 39.07 32.86
N GLN A 364 -0.78 39.02 34.02
CA GLN A 364 -0.06 40.16 34.59
C GLN A 364 1.18 40.46 33.75
N GLY A 365 1.30 41.69 33.23
CA GLY A 365 2.41 42.13 32.39
C GLY A 365 2.28 41.80 30.89
N LEU A 366 1.27 41.03 30.46
CA LEU A 366 1.01 40.78 29.02
C LEU A 366 0.26 41.94 28.35
N GLY A 367 -0.34 42.83 29.13
CA GLY A 367 -0.93 44.06 28.62
C GLY A 367 0.17 45.04 28.20
N LYS A 368 0.34 45.26 26.90
CA LYS A 368 1.09 46.42 26.39
C LYS A 368 0.42 47.68 26.97
N THR A 369 1.20 48.49 27.69
CA THR A 369 0.91 49.87 28.15
C THR A 369 -0.58 50.24 28.35
N VAL A 370 -0.99 50.47 29.60
CA VAL A 370 -2.30 51.08 29.89
C VAL A 370 -2.37 52.44 29.19
N ALA A 371 -3.35 52.64 28.29
CA ALA A 371 -3.57 53.93 27.65
C ALA A 371 -3.82 55.01 28.74
N GLN A 372 -3.06 56.11 28.69
CA GLN A 372 -3.10 57.20 29.70
C GLN A 372 -4.51 57.79 29.94
N LYS A 373 -5.46 57.57 29.04
CA LYS A 373 -6.86 57.98 29.17
C LYS A 373 -7.60 57.34 30.37
N LYS A 374 -7.11 56.22 30.92
CA LYS A 374 -7.68 55.59 32.13
C LYS A 374 -7.06 56.07 33.45
N VAL A 375 -5.99 56.87 33.41
CA VAL A 375 -5.34 57.43 34.61
C VAL A 375 -5.99 58.76 35.01
N ALA A 376 -6.63 59.46 34.08
CA ALA A 376 -7.27 60.75 34.32
C ALA A 376 -8.78 60.61 34.58
N THR A 377 -9.17 59.95 35.66
CA THR A 377 -10.46 60.22 36.32
C THR A 377 -10.28 60.02 37.84
N PRO A 378 -9.95 61.08 38.60
CA PRO A 378 -10.06 61.01 40.04
C PRO A 378 -11.54 60.87 40.40
N LYS A 379 -11.87 59.82 41.18
CA LYS A 379 -13.17 59.75 41.86
C LYS A 379 -13.25 60.95 42.81
N LYS A 380 -14.23 61.82 42.61
CA LYS A 380 -14.72 62.74 43.63
C LYS A 380 -15.59 61.98 44.61
#